data_AF-S6UKR6-F1
#
_entry.id   AF-S6UKR6-F1
#
_cell.length_a   1.000
_cell.length_b   1.000
_cell.length_c   1.000
_cell.angle_alpha   90.00
_cell.angle_beta   90.00
_cell.angle_gamma   90.00
#
_symmetry.space_group_name_H-M   'P 1'
#
loop_
_entity.id
_entity.type
_entity.pdbx_description
1 polymer ?
#
loop_
_entity_poly.entity_id
_entity_poly.type
_entity_poly.pdbx_seq_one_letter_code
_entity_poly.pdbx_strand_id
1 'polypeptide(L)'
;MNNEQLERLATEAGLSVHWVDANARPQVVSPDVLRKVLEALGYPAENGEAIDASLQKLQLARHGASAPPLLTVDQDSNLDLSEWFAAQTPFTLHLEDGSSIDATLTASGELPALAPVGYQQLEIAGQHLTIAVAPKTCFSMAMAVDAPVPRGWGL
;
A
#
# COMPACT_ATOMS: atom_id res chain seq x y z
N MET A 1 -19.17 -14.14 23.37
CA MET A 1 -18.43 -13.36 22.36
C MET A 1 -17.01 -13.87 22.34
N ASN A 2 -16.53 -14.32 21.19
CA ASN A 2 -15.24 -14.99 21.09
C ASN A 2 -14.13 -13.95 20.91
N ASN A 3 -13.18 -13.87 21.84
CA ASN A 3 -12.04 -12.94 21.73
C ASN A 3 -11.25 -13.19 20.44
N GLU A 4 -11.22 -14.44 19.95
CA GLU A 4 -10.58 -14.80 18.68
C GLU A 4 -11.19 -14.08 17.48
N GLN A 5 -12.51 -13.87 17.45
CA GLN A 5 -13.17 -13.14 16.35
C GLN A 5 -12.79 -11.66 16.37
N LEU A 6 -12.68 -11.07 17.56
CA LEU A 6 -12.26 -9.69 17.74
C LEU A 6 -10.79 -9.49 17.33
N GLU A 7 -9.91 -10.40 17.72
CA GLU A 7 -8.49 -10.39 17.33
C GLU A 7 -8.31 -10.60 15.82
N ARG A 8 -9.12 -11.47 15.21
CA ARG A 8 -9.16 -11.64 13.76
C ARG A 8 -9.56 -10.34 13.05
N LEU A 9 -10.62 -9.69 13.50
CA LEU A 9 -11.04 -8.40 12.94
C LEU A 9 -9.94 -7.34 13.11
N ALA A 10 -9.33 -7.26 14.29
CA ALA A 10 -8.20 -6.35 14.55
C ALA A 10 -7.04 -6.60 13.58
N THR A 11 -6.67 -7.86 13.36
CA THR A 11 -5.58 -8.26 12.47
C THR A 11 -5.88 -7.90 11.00
N GLU A 12 -7.10 -8.20 10.53
CA GLU A 12 -7.54 -7.85 9.16
C GLU A 12 -7.65 -6.33 8.95
N ALA A 13 -7.92 -5.57 10.01
CA ALA A 13 -7.89 -4.10 9.99
C ALA A 13 -6.46 -3.53 10.09
N GLY A 14 -5.42 -4.37 10.19
CA GLY A 14 -4.02 -3.96 10.26
C GLY A 14 -3.53 -3.57 11.67
N LEU A 15 -4.25 -3.95 12.73
CA LEU A 15 -3.84 -3.70 14.11
C LEU A 15 -2.88 -4.77 14.64
N SER A 16 -1.81 -4.34 15.30
CA SER A 16 -0.89 -5.23 16.02
C SER A 16 -1.47 -5.59 17.40
N VAL A 17 -2.18 -6.72 17.48
CA VAL A 17 -2.75 -7.23 18.75
C VAL A 17 -1.65 -7.61 19.73
N HIS A 18 -0.58 -8.24 19.23
CA HIS A 18 0.60 -8.60 19.98
C HIS A 18 1.74 -7.66 19.58
N TRP A 19 2.45 -7.13 20.57
CA TRP A 19 3.58 -6.22 20.34
C TRP A 19 4.60 -6.36 21.47
N VAL A 20 5.78 -5.78 21.29
CA VAL A 20 6.87 -5.80 22.28
C VAL A 20 7.11 -4.37 22.74
N ASP A 21 7.11 -4.17 24.06
CA ASP A 21 7.34 -2.84 24.63
C ASP A 21 8.82 -2.43 24.65
N ALA A 22 9.08 -1.18 25.05
CA ALA A 22 10.42 -0.62 25.11
C ALA A 22 11.36 -1.36 26.08
N ASN A 23 10.83 -2.18 26.99
CA ASN A 23 11.60 -3.02 27.91
C ASN A 23 11.72 -4.48 27.40
N ALA A 24 11.47 -4.70 26.10
CA ALA A 24 11.50 -5.99 25.44
C ALA A 24 10.49 -7.01 26.00
N ARG A 25 9.37 -6.55 26.57
CA ARG A 25 8.34 -7.44 27.11
C ARG A 25 7.20 -7.63 26.11
N PRO A 26 6.75 -8.87 25.86
CA PRO A 26 5.54 -9.12 25.08
C PRO A 26 4.31 -8.50 25.78
N GLN A 27 3.48 -7.84 24.99
CA GLN A 27 2.23 -7.21 25.43
C GLN A 27 1.10 -7.66 24.49
N VAL A 28 -0.12 -7.69 25.04
CA VAL A 28 -1.34 -7.99 24.29
C VAL A 28 -2.34 -6.86 24.53
N VAL A 29 -2.90 -6.31 23.47
CA VAL A 29 -3.90 -5.26 23.56
C VAL A 29 -5.18 -5.82 24.17
N SER A 30 -5.71 -5.16 25.21
CA SER A 30 -6.96 -5.60 25.85
C SER A 30 -8.16 -5.53 24.88
N PRO A 31 -9.15 -6.43 25.00
CA PRO A 31 -10.35 -6.43 24.16
C PRO A 31 -11.10 -5.09 24.12
N ASP A 32 -11.17 -4.38 25.24
CA ASP A 32 -11.86 -3.09 25.33
C ASP A 32 -11.19 -2.00 24.51
N VAL A 33 -9.85 -2.01 24.47
CA VAL A 33 -9.07 -1.09 23.61
C VAL A 33 -9.24 -1.47 22.14
N LEU A 34 -9.20 -2.76 21.80
CA LEU A 34 -9.43 -3.22 20.43
C LEU A 34 -10.80 -2.75 19.90
N ARG A 35 -11.87 -2.89 20.69
CA ARG A 35 -13.21 -2.42 20.32
C ARG A 35 -13.22 -0.92 20.01
N LYS A 36 -12.64 -0.10 20.88
CA LYS A 36 -12.60 1.36 20.71
C LYS A 36 -11.79 1.80 19.50
N VAL A 37 -10.63 1.17 19.26
CA VAL A 37 -9.78 1.48 18.10
C VAL A 37 -10.48 1.05 16.80
N LEU A 38 -11.06 -0.15 16.78
CA LEU A 38 -11.82 -0.65 15.63
C LEU A 38 -13.02 0.23 15.31
N GLU A 39 -13.77 0.67 16.33
CA GLU A 39 -14.88 1.61 16.17
C GLU A 39 -14.40 2.95 15.58
N ALA A 40 -13.29 3.51 16.08
CA ALA A 40 -12.70 4.75 15.56
C ALA A 40 -12.22 4.61 14.10
N LEU A 41 -11.82 3.41 13.68
CA LEU A 41 -11.49 3.07 12.28
C LEU A 41 -12.73 2.78 11.41
N GLY A 42 -13.94 2.83 11.98
CA GLY A 42 -15.19 2.59 11.26
C GLY A 42 -15.56 1.12 11.09
N TYR A 43 -15.06 0.26 11.98
CA TYR A 43 -15.34 -1.18 12.08
C TYR A 43 -15.94 -1.52 13.45
N PRO A 44 -17.24 -1.28 13.68
CA PRO A 44 -17.89 -1.58 14.95
C PRO A 44 -17.68 -3.04 15.35
N ALA A 45 -17.35 -3.27 16.61
CA ALA A 45 -17.02 -4.60 17.13
C ALA A 45 -17.72 -4.93 18.45
N GLU A 46 -18.80 -4.23 18.79
CA GLU A 46 -19.50 -4.31 20.08
C GLU A 46 -20.06 -5.69 20.40
N ASN A 47 -20.47 -6.45 19.38
CA ASN A 47 -21.01 -7.81 19.50
C ASN A 47 -20.59 -8.68 18.31
N GLY A 48 -20.98 -9.95 18.31
CA GLY A 48 -20.60 -10.89 17.24
C GLY A 48 -21.09 -10.47 15.85
N GLU A 49 -22.34 -10.02 15.75
CA GLU A 49 -22.93 -9.57 14.48
C GLU A 49 -22.20 -8.34 13.91
N ALA A 50 -21.84 -7.38 14.77
CA ALA A 50 -21.05 -6.22 14.38
C ALA A 50 -19.66 -6.60 13.86
N ILE A 51 -19.00 -7.57 14.51
CA ILE A 51 -17.70 -8.09 14.06
C ILE A 51 -17.84 -8.74 12.69
N ASP A 52 -18.85 -9.59 12.49
CA ASP A 52 -19.05 -10.28 11.21
C ASP A 52 -19.35 -9.28 10.07
N ALA A 53 -20.18 -8.27 10.33
CA ALA A 53 -20.45 -7.19 9.37
C ALA A 53 -19.18 -6.37 9.05
N SER A 54 -18.36 -6.07 10.06
CA SER A 54 -17.08 -5.37 9.87
C SER A 54 -16.06 -6.19 9.07
N LEU A 55 -16.00 -7.50 9.29
CA LEU A 55 -15.17 -8.42 8.50
C LEU A 55 -15.61 -8.46 7.05
N GLN A 56 -16.92 -8.54 6.78
CA GLN A 56 -17.46 -8.48 5.41
C GLN A 56 -17.12 -7.15 4.74
N LYS A 57 -17.22 -6.03 5.47
CA LYS A 57 -16.85 -4.70 4.95
C LYS A 57 -15.36 -4.63 4.56
N LEU A 58 -14.46 -5.18 5.37
CA LEU A 58 -13.02 -5.26 5.03
C LEU A 58 -12.77 -6.10 3.78
N GLN A 59 -13.42 -7.25 3.66
CA GLN A 59 -13.29 -8.13 2.50
C GLN A 59 -13.78 -7.45 1.22
N LEU A 60 -14.93 -6.77 1.28
CA LEU A 60 -15.47 -6.04 0.13
C LEU A 60 -14.55 -4.88 -0.29
N ALA A 61 -13.95 -4.17 0.69
CA ALA A 61 -13.02 -3.09 0.41
C ALA A 61 -11.70 -3.57 -0.23
N ARG A 62 -11.22 -4.76 0.15
CA ARG A 62 -10.02 -5.38 -0.45
C ARG A 62 -10.27 -5.81 -1.90
N HIS A 63 -11.46 -6.35 -2.19
CA HIS A 63 -11.84 -6.80 -3.53
C HIS A 63 -12.58 -5.72 -4.34
N GLY A 64 -12.19 -4.45 -4.17
CA GLY A 64 -12.76 -3.35 -4.94
C GLY A 64 -12.74 -3.65 -6.44
N ALA A 65 -13.82 -3.33 -7.14
CA ALA A 65 -13.97 -3.63 -8.57
C ALA A 65 -13.03 -2.83 -9.48
N SER A 66 -12.29 -1.86 -8.94
CA SER A 66 -11.38 -0.98 -9.66
C SER A 66 -10.02 -0.93 -8.98
N ALA A 67 -8.99 -0.57 -9.76
CA ALA A 67 -7.66 -0.36 -9.22
C ALA A 67 -7.65 0.78 -8.19
N PRO A 68 -6.77 0.74 -7.18
CA PRO A 68 -6.53 1.85 -6.29
C PRO A 68 -6.11 3.11 -7.06
N PRO A 69 -6.46 4.31 -6.58
CA PRO A 69 -6.11 5.56 -7.25
C PRO A 69 -4.60 5.87 -7.22
N LEU A 70 -3.84 5.17 -6.36
CA LEU A 70 -2.40 5.29 -6.24
C LEU A 70 -1.80 3.90 -6.07
N LEU A 71 -0.81 3.58 -6.90
CA LEU A 71 0.03 2.39 -6.77
C LEU A 71 1.50 2.83 -6.70
N THR A 72 2.29 2.09 -5.93
CA THR A 72 3.72 2.35 -5.75
C THR A 72 4.53 1.21 -6.33
N VAL A 73 5.65 1.52 -6.99
CA VAL A 73 6.57 0.53 -7.53
C VAL A 73 8.01 0.99 -7.36
N ASP A 74 8.93 0.07 -7.12
CA ASP A 74 10.35 0.39 -7.11
C ASP A 74 10.84 0.66 -8.54
N GLN A 75 11.78 1.59 -8.68
CA GLN A 75 12.47 1.85 -9.94
C GLN A 75 13.05 0.56 -10.51
N ASP A 76 12.97 0.42 -11.84
CA ASP A 76 13.40 -0.75 -12.61
C ASP A 76 12.60 -2.04 -12.36
N SER A 77 11.46 -1.95 -11.65
CA SER A 77 10.58 -3.10 -11.38
C SER A 77 9.26 -2.97 -12.14
N ASN A 78 8.74 -4.11 -12.61
CA ASN A 78 7.39 -4.17 -13.17
C ASN A 78 6.36 -4.07 -12.05
N LEU A 79 5.21 -3.45 -12.34
CA LEU A 79 4.07 -3.37 -11.43
C LEU A 79 2.97 -4.33 -11.91
N ASP A 80 2.61 -5.30 -11.07
CA ASP A 80 1.50 -6.22 -11.37
C ASP A 80 0.16 -5.49 -11.29
N LEU A 81 -0.57 -5.49 -12.40
CA LEU A 81 -1.89 -4.89 -12.53
C LEU A 81 -2.96 -5.93 -12.94
N SER A 82 -2.61 -7.23 -12.91
CA SER A 82 -3.43 -8.34 -13.40
C SER A 82 -4.70 -8.56 -12.58
N GLU A 83 -4.76 -8.05 -11.35
CA GLU A 83 -5.97 -8.07 -10.52
C GLU A 83 -7.09 -7.19 -11.10
N TRP A 84 -6.75 -6.10 -11.81
CA TRP A 84 -7.72 -5.09 -12.27
C TRP A 84 -7.84 -4.98 -13.79
N PHE A 85 -6.80 -5.37 -14.54
CA PHE A 85 -6.77 -5.22 -16.00
C PHE A 85 -6.29 -6.48 -16.70
N ALA A 86 -6.82 -6.74 -17.90
CA ALA A 86 -6.41 -7.88 -18.70
C ALA A 86 -4.98 -7.70 -19.24
N ALA A 87 -4.27 -8.81 -19.45
CA ALA A 87 -2.98 -8.80 -20.15
C ALA A 87 -3.08 -8.09 -21.51
N GLN A 88 -2.00 -7.42 -21.92
CA GLN A 88 -1.93 -6.66 -23.18
C GLN A 88 -2.95 -5.51 -23.32
N THR A 89 -3.60 -5.07 -22.23
CA THR A 89 -4.45 -3.88 -22.26
C THR A 89 -3.62 -2.64 -22.64
N PRO A 90 -4.06 -1.83 -23.63
CA PRO A 90 -3.38 -0.60 -24.00
C PRO A 90 -3.54 0.46 -22.91
N PHE A 91 -2.49 1.27 -22.73
CA PHE A 91 -2.47 2.37 -21.78
C PHE A 91 -1.66 3.55 -22.32
N THR A 92 -1.92 4.71 -21.75
CA THR A 92 -1.09 5.91 -21.91
C THR A 92 -0.55 6.29 -20.54
N LEU A 93 0.76 6.45 -20.45
CA LEU A 93 1.45 6.91 -19.25
C LEU A 93 1.94 8.33 -19.46
N HIS A 94 1.36 9.29 -18.74
CA HIS A 94 1.82 10.68 -18.73
C HIS A 94 2.89 10.86 -17.66
N LEU A 95 4.05 11.35 -18.09
CA LEU A 95 5.20 11.57 -17.22
C LEU A 95 5.19 12.96 -16.60
N GLU A 96 5.88 13.13 -15.47
CA GLU A 96 6.04 14.44 -14.80
C GLU A 96 6.68 15.52 -15.67
N ASP A 97 7.52 15.13 -16.62
CA ASP A 97 8.16 16.05 -17.57
C ASP A 97 7.20 16.52 -18.69
N GLY A 98 5.95 16.06 -18.67
CA GLY A 98 4.91 16.37 -19.64
C GLY A 98 4.93 15.49 -20.90
N SER A 99 5.91 14.59 -21.02
CA SER A 99 5.92 13.59 -22.10
C SER A 99 4.89 12.48 -21.84
N SER A 100 4.63 11.66 -22.84
CA SER A 100 3.68 10.54 -22.72
C SER A 100 4.20 9.30 -23.45
N ILE A 101 3.92 8.14 -22.87
CA ILE A 101 4.29 6.84 -23.40
C ILE A 101 3.02 6.04 -23.66
N ASP A 102 2.78 5.70 -24.93
CA ASP A 102 1.72 4.77 -25.32
C ASP A 102 2.29 3.36 -25.43
N ALA A 103 1.72 2.43 -24.68
CA ALA A 103 2.17 1.05 -24.65
C ALA A 103 1.03 0.10 -24.25
N THR A 104 1.35 -1.18 -24.06
CA THR A 104 0.42 -2.21 -23.59
C THR A 104 1.01 -2.91 -22.38
N LEU A 105 0.15 -3.39 -21.49
CA LEU A 105 0.58 -4.29 -20.41
C LEU A 105 1.29 -5.52 -20.98
N THR A 106 2.14 -6.14 -20.17
CA THR A 106 2.81 -7.39 -20.54
C THR A 106 1.80 -8.53 -20.73
N ALA A 107 2.29 -9.68 -21.21
CA ALA A 107 1.51 -10.90 -21.30
C ALA A 107 1.04 -11.44 -19.92
N SER A 108 1.69 -11.02 -18.83
CA SER A 108 1.26 -11.30 -17.45
C SER A 108 0.34 -10.23 -16.86
N GLY A 109 0.04 -9.14 -17.57
CA GLY A 109 -0.77 -8.04 -17.03
C GLY A 109 0.01 -7.05 -16.18
N GLU A 110 1.32 -6.96 -16.38
CA GLU A 110 2.17 -6.00 -15.66
C GLU A 110 2.36 -4.71 -16.45
N LEU A 111 2.49 -3.60 -15.74
CA LEU A 111 3.06 -2.37 -16.27
C LEU A 111 4.59 -2.54 -16.30
N PRO A 112 5.24 -2.48 -17.48
CA PRO A 112 6.69 -2.63 -17.56
C PRO A 112 7.40 -1.44 -16.89
N ALA A 113 8.64 -1.64 -16.45
CA ALA A 113 9.49 -0.61 -15.84
C ALA A 113 9.93 0.49 -16.83
N LEU A 114 8.97 1.29 -17.30
CA LEU A 114 9.16 2.37 -18.27
C LEU A 114 9.22 3.76 -17.60
N ALA A 115 8.66 3.85 -16.41
CA ALA A 115 8.44 5.11 -15.70
C ALA A 115 9.71 5.57 -14.95
N PRO A 116 10.10 6.86 -15.06
CA PRO A 116 11.14 7.42 -14.21
C PRO A 116 10.67 7.55 -12.76
N VAL A 117 11.62 7.72 -11.84
CA VAL A 117 11.35 8.04 -10.43
C VAL A 117 10.50 9.32 -10.34
N GLY A 118 9.42 9.27 -9.55
CA GLY A 118 8.45 10.36 -9.44
C GLY A 118 7.00 9.85 -9.51
N TYR A 119 6.05 10.77 -9.73
CA TYR A 119 4.63 10.50 -9.81
C TYR A 119 4.12 10.59 -11.25
N GLN A 120 3.82 9.45 -11.85
CA GLN A 120 3.30 9.38 -13.21
C GLN A 120 1.77 9.18 -13.19
N GLN A 121 1.08 9.61 -14.24
CA GLN A 121 -0.36 9.38 -14.41
C GLN A 121 -0.60 8.29 -15.45
N LEU A 122 -1.28 7.21 -15.06
CA LEU A 122 -1.65 6.12 -15.95
C LEU A 122 -3.12 6.24 -16.35
N GLU A 123 -3.38 6.34 -17.65
CA GLU A 123 -4.70 6.19 -18.25
C GLU A 123 -4.80 4.78 -18.86
N ILE A 124 -5.70 3.95 -18.34
CA ILE A 124 -5.89 2.57 -18.78
C ILE A 124 -7.35 2.14 -18.66
N ALA A 125 -7.93 1.60 -19.73
CA ALA A 125 -9.33 1.14 -19.78
C ALA A 125 -10.35 2.17 -19.23
N GLY A 126 -10.12 3.48 -19.47
CA GLY A 126 -10.97 4.56 -19.00
C GLY A 126 -10.81 4.93 -17.51
N GLN A 127 -9.88 4.30 -16.80
CA GLN A 127 -9.48 4.67 -15.44
C GLN A 127 -8.24 5.54 -15.46
N HIS A 128 -8.14 6.42 -14.46
CA HIS A 128 -6.99 7.27 -14.22
C HIS A 128 -6.44 6.97 -12.84
N LEU A 129 -5.16 6.61 -12.76
CA LEU A 129 -4.50 6.28 -11.51
C LEU A 129 -3.06 6.79 -11.49
N THR A 130 -2.54 7.08 -10.30
CA THR A 130 -1.17 7.56 -10.11
C THR A 130 -0.23 6.39 -9.86
N ILE A 131 0.92 6.40 -10.53
CA ILE A 131 2.03 5.49 -10.28
C ILE A 131 3.16 6.27 -9.63
N ALA A 132 3.44 5.98 -8.36
CA ALA A 132 4.60 6.53 -7.66
C ALA A 132 5.78 5.55 -7.78
N VAL A 133 6.78 5.95 -8.57
CA VAL A 133 8.00 5.18 -8.77
C VAL A 133 9.03 5.61 -7.74
N ALA A 134 9.37 4.72 -6.83
CA ALA A 134 10.28 4.97 -5.73
C ALA A 134 11.75 4.65 -6.12
N PRO A 135 12.72 5.49 -5.73
CA PRO A 135 14.13 5.14 -5.86
C PRO A 135 14.50 4.04 -4.86
N LYS A 136 15.49 3.21 -5.20
CA LYS A 136 15.94 2.08 -4.36
C LYS A 136 16.49 2.49 -2.99
N THR A 137 16.94 3.74 -2.85
CA THR A 137 17.50 4.27 -1.61
C THR A 137 17.05 5.70 -1.40
N CYS A 138 16.79 6.07 -0.15
CA CYS A 138 16.69 7.48 0.24
C CYS A 138 17.98 8.24 -0.08
N PHE A 139 17.87 9.56 -0.24
CA PHE A 139 19.04 10.43 -0.37
C PHE A 139 19.96 10.25 0.85
N SER A 140 21.20 9.82 0.58
CA SER A 140 22.13 9.44 1.63
C SER A 140 23.11 10.56 1.95
N MET A 141 23.74 10.49 3.13
CA MET A 141 24.83 11.41 3.48
C MET A 141 25.99 11.31 2.47
N ALA A 142 26.23 10.13 1.90
CA ALA A 142 27.28 9.94 0.90
C ALA A 142 27.00 10.77 -0.36
N MET A 143 25.73 10.89 -0.75
CA MET A 143 25.29 11.76 -1.85
C MET A 143 25.36 13.23 -1.46
N ALA A 144 24.99 13.57 -0.21
CA ALA A 144 24.98 14.94 0.27
C ALA A 144 26.37 15.61 0.27
N VAL A 145 27.41 14.86 0.64
CA VAL A 145 28.78 15.38 0.76
C VAL A 145 29.72 14.87 -0.34
N ASP A 146 29.19 14.16 -1.33
CA ASP A 146 29.93 13.51 -2.43
C ASP A 146 31.15 12.70 -1.91
N ALA A 147 30.93 11.85 -0.90
CA ALA A 147 31.96 11.00 -0.32
C ALA A 147 31.44 9.59 0.00
N PRO A 148 32.15 8.51 -0.38
CA PRO A 148 31.69 7.13 -0.18
C PRO A 148 31.58 6.72 1.30
N VAL A 149 32.39 7.33 2.17
CA VAL A 149 32.32 7.13 3.63
C VAL A 149 32.16 8.51 4.27
N PRO A 150 30.93 9.04 4.30
CA PRO A 150 30.70 10.38 4.81
C PRO A 150 30.93 10.41 6.33
N ARG A 151 31.73 11.36 6.79
CA ARG A 151 31.91 11.69 8.22
C ARG A 151 31.40 13.11 8.52
N GLY A 152 30.22 13.41 7.99
CA GLY A 152 29.56 14.70 8.17
C GLY A 152 29.06 14.90 9.61
N TRP A 153 29.05 16.15 10.06
CA TRP A 153 28.44 16.60 11.31
C TRP A 153 27.67 17.91 11.04
N GLY A 154 26.71 18.24 11.90
CA GLY A 154 25.90 19.47 11.82
C GLY A 154 25.60 20.01 13.21
N LEU A 155 25.20 21.28 13.29
CA LEU A 155 24.76 21.96 14.52
C LEU A 155 23.24 22.09 14.54
#